data_AF-A0AAW5I8G7-F1
#
_entry.id   AF-A0AAW5I8G7-F1
#
_cell.length_a   1.000
_cell.length_b   1.000
_cell.length_c   1.000
_cell.angle_alpha   90.00
_cell.angle_beta   90.00
_cell.angle_gamma   90.00
#
_symmetry.space_group_name_H-M   'P 1'
#
loop_
_entity.id
_entity.type
_entity.pdbx_description
1 polymer ?
#
loop_
_entity_poly.entity_id
_entity_poly.type
_entity_poly.pdbx_seq_one_letter_code
_entity_poly.pdbx_strand_id
1 'polypeptide(L)'
;VIPKETVKKVMGGLMGAFTEGLKGKKTEDGKDHDGDIKDLDDEFKKEIDKAVDQDVQTSEYLSVTCFEDGWPSSVLKQNKSVMAGRGKLKQKLIEACRFAQREK
;
A
#
# COMPACT_ATOMS: atom_id res chain seq x y z
N VAL A 1 11.64 3.40 2.33
CA VAL A 1 11.28 2.43 3.39
C VAL A 1 10.28 3.11 4.31
N ILE A 2 9.10 2.51 4.51
CA ILE A 2 8.09 3.01 5.46
C ILE A 2 8.24 2.20 6.75
N PRO A 3 8.48 2.84 7.91
CA PRO A 3 8.65 2.12 9.16
C PRO A 3 7.42 1.30 9.53
N LYS A 4 7.63 0.09 10.05
CA LYS A 4 6.54 -0.77 10.54
C LYS A 4 5.69 -0.08 11.59
N GLU A 5 6.29 0.75 12.45
CA GLU A 5 5.57 1.54 13.45
C GLU A 5 4.59 2.53 12.81
N THR A 6 4.95 3.13 11.67
CA THR A 6 4.04 4.03 10.94
C THR A 6 2.85 3.26 10.39
N VAL A 7 3.07 2.06 9.83
CA VAL A 7 1.98 1.21 9.33
C VAL A 7 1.09 0.71 10.47
N LYS A 8 1.69 0.28 11.59
CA LYS A 8 0.98 -0.11 12.82
C LYS A 8 0.11 1.03 13.35
N LYS A 9 0.63 2.25 13.38
CA LYS A 9 -0.11 3.44 13.82
C LYS A 9 -1.28 3.78 12.90
N VAL A 10 -1.09 3.68 11.58
CA VAL A 10 -2.15 3.96 10.58
C VAL A 10 -3.25 2.90 10.66
N MET A 11 -2.91 1.61 10.69
CA MET A 11 -3.90 0.55 10.78
C MET A 11 -4.60 0.51 12.13
N GLY A 12 -3.87 0.72 13.24
CA GLY A 12 -4.47 0.85 14.57
C GLY A 12 -5.38 2.08 14.69
N GLY A 13 -5.01 3.21 14.07
CA GLY A 13 -5.86 4.40 14.02
C GLY A 13 -7.14 4.20 13.19
N LEU A 14 -7.06 3.45 12.09
CA LEU A 14 -8.22 3.11 11.28
C LEU A 14 -9.21 2.25 12.08
N MET A 15 -8.73 1.21 12.77
CA MET A 15 -9.53 0.37 13.66
C MET A 15 -10.16 1.17 14.79
N GLY A 16 -9.39 2.04 15.44
CA GLY A 16 -9.90 2.93 16.49
C GLY A 16 -11.07 3.79 16.00
N ALA A 17 -10.99 4.34 14.78
CA ALA A 17 -12.09 5.08 14.19
C ALA A 17 -13.31 4.19 13.88
N PHE A 18 -13.10 2.94 13.49
CA PHE A 18 -14.18 1.96 13.27
C PHE A 18 -14.87 1.54 14.58
N THR A 19 -14.10 1.26 15.64
CA THR A 19 -14.61 0.85 16.95
C THR A 19 -15.32 2.00 17.66
N GLU A 20 -14.79 3.22 17.54
CA GLU A 20 -15.45 4.44 18.04
C GLU A 20 -16.74 4.75 17.26
N GLY A 21 -16.73 4.56 15.93
CA GLY A 21 -17.92 4.65 15.09
C GLY A 21 -18.99 3.60 15.44
N LEU A 22 -18.58 2.40 15.88
CA LEU A 22 -19.49 1.35 16.35
C LEU A 22 -20.10 1.68 17.72
N LYS A 23 -19.32 2.26 18.65
CA LYS A 23 -19.82 2.72 19.96
C LYS A 23 -20.92 3.77 19.86
N GLY A 24 -20.93 4.59 18.80
CA GLY A 24 -21.96 5.59 18.55
C GLY A 24 -23.32 5.01 18.14
N LYS A 25 -23.39 3.74 17.74
CA LYS A 25 -24.61 3.10 17.25
C LYS A 25 -25.26 2.28 18.38
N LYS A 26 -26.18 2.89 19.11
CA LYS A 26 -27.10 2.14 20.00
C LYS A 26 -27.95 1.21 19.14
N THR A 27 -27.77 -0.09 19.28
CA THR A 27 -28.78 -1.08 18.90
C THR A 27 -29.89 -1.09 19.96
N GLU A 28 -31.12 -1.39 19.53
CA GLU A 28 -32.38 -1.32 20.29
C GLU A 28 -32.40 -2.15 21.60
N ASP A 29 -31.38 -2.96 21.90
CA ASP A 29 -31.41 -3.99 22.95
C ASP A 29 -30.68 -3.61 24.27
N GLY A 30 -30.17 -2.39 24.40
CA GLY A 30 -29.70 -1.87 25.70
C GLY A 30 -28.54 -2.62 26.37
N LYS A 31 -27.80 -3.46 25.63
CA LYS A 31 -26.67 -4.23 26.15
C LYS A 31 -25.34 -3.52 25.84
N ASP A 32 -24.55 -3.26 26.89
CA ASP A 32 -23.25 -2.61 26.77
C ASP A 32 -22.25 -3.53 26.03
N HIS A 33 -21.99 -3.24 24.76
CA HIS A 33 -20.95 -3.90 23.94
C HIS A 33 -19.54 -3.32 24.15
N ASP A 34 -19.34 -2.49 25.18
CA ASP A 34 -18.06 -1.80 25.41
C ASP A 34 -16.91 -2.78 25.74
N GLY A 35 -17.25 -3.95 26.29
CA GLY A 35 -16.31 -5.06 26.52
C GLY A 35 -15.90 -5.76 25.23
N ASP A 36 -16.87 -6.19 24.41
CA ASP A 36 -16.62 -6.89 23.14
C ASP A 36 -15.77 -6.05 22.16
N ILE A 37 -15.96 -4.72 22.17
CA ILE A 37 -15.21 -3.79 21.32
C ILE A 37 -13.74 -3.65 21.76
N LYS A 38 -13.45 -3.74 23.07
CA LYS A 38 -12.08 -3.68 23.59
C LYS A 38 -11.29 -4.95 23.27
N ASP A 39 -11.91 -6.12 23.45
CA ASP A 39 -11.31 -7.40 23.06
C ASP A 39 -10.97 -7.43 21.56
N LEU A 40 -11.87 -6.89 20.71
CA LEU A 40 -11.64 -6.73 19.27
C LEU A 40 -10.44 -5.82 18.95
N ASP A 41 -10.28 -4.70 19.66
CA ASP A 41 -9.15 -3.78 19.46
C ASP A 41 -7.81 -4.42 19.86
N ASP A 42 -7.78 -5.14 20.98
CA ASP A 42 -6.60 -5.86 21.46
C ASP A 42 -6.23 -7.06 20.57
N GLU A 43 -7.21 -7.82 20.09
CA GLU A 43 -6.98 -8.92 19.14
C GLU A 43 -6.45 -8.40 17.80
N PHE A 44 -7.01 -7.31 17.29
CA PHE A 44 -6.57 -6.69 16.05
C PHE A 44 -5.17 -6.08 16.14
N LYS A 45 -4.83 -5.42 17.26
CA LYS A 45 -3.45 -4.93 17.50
C LYS A 45 -2.44 -6.07 17.46
N LYS A 46 -2.75 -7.21 18.10
CA LYS A 46 -1.90 -8.40 18.04
C LYS A 46 -1.79 -8.95 16.62
N GLU A 47 -2.88 -8.96 15.86
CA GLU A 47 -2.86 -9.42 14.47
C GLU A 47 -2.02 -8.51 13.57
N ILE A 48 -2.14 -7.19 13.70
CA ILE A 48 -1.27 -6.23 12.98
C ILE A 48 0.19 -6.42 13.41
N ASP A 49 0.47 -6.60 14.70
CA ASP A 49 1.85 -6.77 15.17
C ASP A 49 2.51 -7.98 14.51
N LYS A 50 1.75 -9.08 14.40
CA LYS A 50 2.13 -10.30 13.71
C LYS A 50 2.23 -10.12 12.19
N ALA A 51 1.34 -9.34 11.59
CA ALA A 51 1.28 -9.11 10.15
C ALA A 51 2.28 -8.05 9.65
N VAL A 52 2.80 -7.17 10.52
CA VAL A 52 3.73 -6.09 10.20
C VAL A 52 5.00 -6.25 11.05
N ASP A 53 5.69 -7.38 10.89
CA ASP A 53 6.95 -7.67 11.61
C ASP A 53 8.14 -6.87 11.05
N GLN A 54 8.05 -6.50 9.76
CA GLN A 54 9.09 -5.83 8.98
C GLN A 54 8.65 -4.48 8.43
N ASP A 55 9.64 -3.61 8.22
CA ASP A 55 9.45 -2.34 7.52
C ASP A 55 9.03 -2.59 6.07
N VAL A 56 8.15 -1.73 5.58
CA VAL A 56 7.67 -1.81 4.20
C VAL A 56 8.76 -1.28 3.29
N GLN A 57 9.28 -2.15 2.44
CA GLN A 57 10.28 -1.78 1.46
C GLN A 57 9.61 -1.39 0.16
N THR A 58 9.74 -0.11 -0.20
CA THR A 58 9.38 0.41 -1.51
C THR A 58 10.64 0.68 -2.30
N SER A 59 10.79 0.05 -3.47
CA SER A 59 11.85 0.37 -4.44
C SER A 59 11.22 0.88 -5.72
N GLU A 60 11.71 2.02 -6.20
CA GLU A 60 11.38 2.58 -7.50
C GLU A 60 12.57 2.31 -8.43
N TYR A 61 12.28 1.78 -9.62
CA TYR A 61 13.26 1.54 -10.67
C TYR A 61 12.79 2.27 -11.93
N LEU A 62 13.68 3.06 -12.52
CA LEU A 62 13.46 3.77 -13.77
C LEU A 62 14.57 3.39 -14.73
N SER A 63 14.19 2.83 -15.89
CA SER A 63 15.09 2.58 -17.00
C SER A 63 14.62 3.37 -18.21
N VAL A 64 15.56 4.01 -18.90
CA VAL A 64 15.32 4.75 -20.14
C VAL A 64 16.28 4.19 -21.17
N THR A 65 15.74 3.68 -22.28
CA THR A 65 16.51 3.25 -23.44
C THR A 65 16.42 4.36 -24.48
N CYS A 66 17.51 4.66 -25.18
CA CYS A 66 17.56 5.68 -26.23
C CYS A 66 17.91 5.06 -27.60
N PHE A 67 17.44 5.69 -28.67
CA PHE A 67 17.92 5.45 -30.04
C PHE A 67 19.31 6.07 -30.24
N GLU A 68 19.97 5.77 -31.37
CA GLU A 68 21.28 6.33 -31.74
C GLU A 68 21.28 7.86 -31.85
N ASP A 69 20.13 8.46 -32.15
CA ASP A 69 19.93 9.92 -32.21
C ASP A 69 19.75 10.57 -30.81
N GLY A 70 19.85 9.78 -29.74
CA GLY A 70 19.70 10.22 -28.36
C GLY A 70 18.25 10.34 -27.88
N TRP A 71 17.24 10.11 -28.73
CA TRP A 71 15.84 10.15 -28.31
C TRP A 71 15.45 8.90 -27.50
N PRO A 72 14.70 9.04 -26.39
CA PRO A 72 14.23 7.89 -25.62
C PRO A 72 13.30 6.99 -26.46
N SER A 73 13.73 5.75 -26.67
CA SER A 73 12.99 4.69 -27.36
C SER A 73 12.03 3.95 -26.44
N SER A 74 12.38 3.80 -25.17
CA SER A 74 11.48 3.24 -24.16
C SER A 74 11.78 3.77 -22.76
N VAL A 75 10.73 3.92 -21.97
CA VAL A 75 10.79 4.31 -20.56
C VAL A 75 10.05 3.24 -19.75
N LEU A 76 10.78 2.55 -18.90
CA LEU A 76 10.27 1.56 -17.97
C LEU A 76 10.30 2.12 -16.56
N LYS A 77 9.13 2.27 -15.95
CA LYS A 77 8.98 2.63 -14.53
C LYS A 77 8.38 1.46 -13.76
N GLN A 78 9.12 0.97 -12.77
CA GLN A 78 8.70 -0.11 -11.87
C GLN A 78 8.66 0.40 -10.43
N ASN A 79 7.59 0.04 -9.72
CA ASN A 79 7.40 0.29 -8.31
C ASN A 79 7.16 -1.05 -7.63
N LYS A 80 8.12 -1.49 -6.82
CA LYS A 80 8.00 -2.69 -6.00
C LYS A 80 7.72 -2.27 -4.57
N SER A 81 6.68 -2.83 -3.98
CA SER A 81 6.39 -2.69 -2.55
C SER A 81 6.37 -4.07 -1.92
N VAL A 82 7.17 -4.30 -0.89
CA VAL A 82 7.19 -5.55 -0.12
C VAL A 82 6.71 -5.25 1.29
N MET A 83 5.70 -5.99 1.75
CA MET A 83 5.18 -5.95 3.12
C MET A 83 5.07 -7.37 3.63
N ALA A 84 5.72 -7.68 4.76
CA ALA A 84 5.64 -8.99 5.44
C ALA A 84 5.84 -10.20 4.50
N GLY A 85 6.92 -10.17 3.71
CA GLY A 85 7.24 -11.21 2.73
C GLY A 85 6.32 -11.27 1.49
N ARG A 86 5.24 -10.50 1.43
CA ARG A 86 4.35 -10.39 0.26
C ARG A 86 4.67 -9.13 -0.55
N GLY A 87 5.15 -9.34 -1.77
CA GLY A 87 5.47 -8.26 -2.71
C GLY A 87 4.33 -7.95 -3.68
N LYS A 88 4.14 -6.66 -3.99
CA LYS A 88 3.38 -6.19 -5.16
C LYS A 88 4.34 -5.42 -6.07
N LEU A 89 4.31 -5.73 -7.36
CA LEU A 89 5.04 -5.01 -8.40
C LEU A 89 4.03 -4.28 -9.30
N LYS A 90 4.19 -2.97 -9.44
CA LYS A 90 3.47 -2.18 -10.45
C LYS A 90 4.48 -1.72 -11.49
N GLN A 91 4.22 -2.02 -12.75
CA GLN A 91 5.08 -1.65 -13.87
C GLN A 91 4.30 -0.80 -14.87
N LYS A 92 4.93 0.25 -15.39
CA LYS A 92 4.49 1.00 -16.57
C LYS A 92 5.62 1.02 -17.58
N LEU A 93 5.32 0.61 -18.81
CA LEU A 93 6.20 0.72 -19.96
C LEU A 93 5.60 1.76 -20.90
N ILE A 94 6.39 2.74 -21.29
CA ILE A 94 6.08 3.68 -22.35
C ILE A 94 7.09 3.40 -23.46
N GLU A 95 6.62 2.88 -24.57
CA GLU A 95 7.46 2.67 -25.74
C GLU A 95 7.20 3.78 -26.75
N ALA A 96 8.25 4.32 -27.34
CA ALA A 96 8.11 5.26 -28.43
C ALA A 96 7.64 4.50 -29.67
N CYS A 97 6.35 4.57 -29.98
CA CYS A 97 5.86 4.19 -31.29
C CYS A 97 6.40 5.19 -32.31
N ARG A 98 7.42 4.80 -33.10
CA ARG A 98 7.80 5.54 -34.31
C ARG A 98 6.67 5.42 -35.32
N PHE A 99 5.66 6.29 -35.22
CA PHE A 99 4.72 6.49 -36.32
C PHE A 99 5.44 7.25 -37.44
N ALA A 100 5.62 6.55 -38.56
CA ALA A 100 5.98 7.06 -39.88
C ALA A 100 7.33 7.80 -39.98
N GLN A 101 8.38 7.05 -40.33
CA GLN A 101 9.39 7.62 -41.22
C GLN A 101 8.72 7.81 -42.58
N ARG A 102 8.13 9.00 -42.81
CA ARG A 102 7.69 9.41 -44.14
C ARG A 102 8.97 9.68 -44.93
N GLU A 103 9.39 8.69 -45.70
CA GLU A 103 10.46 8.85 -46.68
C GLU A 103 10.11 10.03 -47.58
N LYS A 104 11.06 10.95 -47.75
CA LYS A 104 10.98 12.06 -48.72
C LYS A 104 11.69 11.64 -49.99
#